data_AF-A0AA47PC53-F1
#
_entry.id   AF-A0AA47PC53-F1
#
_cell.length_a   1.000
_cell.length_b   1.000
_cell.length_c   1.000
_cell.angle_alpha   90.00
_cell.angle_beta   90.00
_cell.angle_gamma   90.00
#
_symmetry.space_group_name_H-M   'P 1'
#
loop_
_entity.id
_entity.type
_entity.pdbx_description
1 polymer ?
#
loop_
_entity_poly.entity_id
_entity_poly.type
_entity_poly.pdbx_seq_one_letter_code
_entity_poly.pdbx_strand_id
1 'polypeptide(L)'
;MVGPKGIAAMAAKEGRQKRSAGNEWDAPDRDTWIDSIGVPRGVPNEFKLVDQIAAGFENLPLISALFPVTPNKNIDRINYIHYNVQKLSNRTRDAVMGLSEQLAATSLMAFQNRLALDMLLAEKGGVCAMFGDQCCTFIPNNTAPDGSVTKALAGLKALSNMMAEDSGVESPLEEWFTGMFGKWKSFMMSLFMSVAVFSAILITCGCCCIPCMRALIVRLINRAVSAESDQNLQMLLLSTGEQELNDYEERELNNNVENVYEMY
;
A
#
# COMPACT_ATOMS: atom_id res chain seq x y z
N MET A 1 44.82 -2.68 78.79
CA MET A 1 43.41 -2.92 78.38
C MET A 1 42.90 -1.66 77.68
N VAL A 2 42.84 -1.68 76.35
CA VAL A 2 42.15 -0.67 75.52
C VAL A 2 41.41 -1.48 74.45
N GLY A 3 40.09 -1.34 74.42
CA GLY A 3 39.15 -2.24 73.75
C GLY A 3 39.04 -2.07 72.23
N PRO A 4 38.30 -2.99 71.57
CA PRO A 4 38.29 -3.15 70.12
C PRO A 4 37.35 -2.12 69.47
N LYS A 5 37.90 -0.98 69.06
CA LYS A 5 37.22 -0.03 68.17
C LYS A 5 38.13 0.25 66.97
N GLY A 6 38.12 -0.66 65.99
CA GLY A 6 38.97 -0.47 64.81
C GLY A 6 38.71 -1.35 63.58
N ILE A 7 37.78 -2.32 63.61
CA ILE A 7 37.63 -3.28 62.49
C ILE A 7 36.15 -3.55 62.15
N ALA A 8 35.30 -2.53 62.18
CA ALA A 8 33.86 -2.71 61.89
C ALA A 8 33.27 -1.67 60.94
N ALA A 9 34.08 -1.06 60.06
CA ALA A 9 33.61 -0.01 59.15
C ALA A 9 33.96 -0.24 57.66
N MET A 10 34.26 -1.47 57.24
CA MET A 10 34.51 -1.78 55.81
C MET A 10 33.81 -3.07 55.36
N ALA A 11 32.57 -3.27 55.78
CA ALA A 11 31.70 -4.31 55.23
C ALA A 11 30.34 -3.74 54.84
N ALA A 12 30.34 -2.61 54.12
CA ALA A 12 29.18 -2.25 53.32
C ALA A 12 29.16 -3.21 52.11
N LYS A 13 28.49 -4.35 52.28
CA LYS A 13 28.07 -5.20 51.16
C LYS A 13 27.09 -4.40 50.32
N GLU A 14 27.62 -3.69 49.34
CA GLU A 14 26.84 -3.20 48.22
C GLU A 14 26.36 -4.44 47.45
N GLY A 15 25.11 -4.83 47.69
CA GLY A 15 24.51 -5.98 47.05
C GLY A 15 24.61 -5.82 45.54
N ARG A 16 25.30 -6.74 44.87
CA ARG A 16 25.40 -6.78 43.40
C ARG A 16 23.99 -6.90 42.83
N GLN A 17 23.41 -5.78 42.43
CA GLN A 17 22.12 -5.78 41.74
C GLN A 17 22.25 -6.58 40.43
N LYS A 18 21.29 -7.48 40.20
CA LYS A 18 21.12 -8.12 38.89
C LYS A 18 20.81 -7.01 37.88
N ARG A 19 21.74 -6.76 36.96
CA ARG A 19 21.51 -5.93 35.77
C ARG A 19 20.70 -6.77 34.78
N SER A 20 19.38 -6.72 34.90
CA SER A 20 18.50 -7.18 33.83
C SER A 20 18.36 -6.02 32.85
N ALA A 21 18.76 -6.20 31.60
CA ALA A 21 18.27 -5.35 30.53
C ALA A 21 16.75 -5.57 30.42
N GLY A 22 15.98 -4.50 30.29
CA GLY A 22 14.54 -4.60 30.06
C GLY A 22 14.24 -5.34 28.75
N ASN A 23 13.08 -5.98 28.69
CA ASN A 23 12.69 -6.87 27.60
C ASN A 23 12.21 -6.09 26.36
N GLU A 24 12.98 -5.12 25.90
CA GLU A 24 12.61 -4.25 24.76
C GLU A 24 12.62 -4.99 23.41
N TRP A 25 13.07 -6.24 23.41
CA TRP A 25 13.07 -7.15 22.25
C TRP A 25 11.81 -8.02 22.15
N ASP A 26 10.84 -7.85 23.06
CA ASP A 26 9.66 -8.70 23.08
C ASP A 26 8.60 -8.25 22.05
N ALA A 27 8.14 -9.24 21.28
CA ALA A 27 7.15 -9.25 20.21
C ALA A 27 7.64 -8.86 18.79
N PRO A 28 7.47 -9.75 17.79
CA PRO A 28 7.60 -9.36 16.40
C PRO A 28 6.41 -8.46 16.05
N ASP A 29 6.65 -7.16 16.03
CA ASP A 29 5.72 -6.21 15.45
C ASP A 29 5.55 -6.53 13.96
N ARG A 30 4.44 -7.20 13.63
CA ARG A 30 4.11 -7.67 12.29
C ARG A 30 3.21 -6.64 11.61
N ASP A 31 3.82 -5.50 11.28
CA ASP A 31 3.22 -4.48 10.41
C ASP A 31 2.95 -5.01 9.01
N THR A 32 3.68 -6.07 8.62
CA THR A 32 3.64 -6.66 7.30
C THR A 32 3.15 -8.11 7.34
N TRP A 33 2.40 -8.51 6.30
CA TRP A 33 1.88 -9.87 6.15
C TRP A 33 2.04 -10.34 4.70
N ILE A 34 2.04 -11.66 4.50
CA ILE A 34 2.05 -12.27 3.18
C ILE A 34 0.61 -12.61 2.81
N ASP A 35 0.15 -12.15 1.65
CA ASP A 35 -1.18 -12.46 1.15
C ASP A 35 -1.30 -13.91 0.64
N SER A 36 -2.51 -14.31 0.26
CA SER A 36 -2.80 -15.65 -0.29
C SER A 36 -2.10 -15.95 -1.62
N ILE A 37 -1.53 -14.94 -2.28
CA ILE A 37 -0.83 -15.04 -3.57
C ILE A 37 0.70 -15.06 -3.34
N GLY A 38 1.17 -14.99 -2.09
CA GLY A 38 2.59 -14.98 -1.75
C GLY A 38 3.27 -13.63 -1.99
N VAL A 39 2.51 -12.54 -1.92
CA VAL A 39 2.99 -11.16 -2.06
C VAL A 39 2.98 -10.48 -0.69
N PRO A 40 4.08 -9.85 -0.26
CA PRO A 40 4.11 -9.11 0.98
C PRO A 40 3.31 -7.80 0.88
N ARG A 41 2.52 -7.51 1.91
CA ARG A 41 1.69 -6.30 2.06
C ARG A 41 1.92 -5.69 3.45
N GLY A 42 1.46 -4.45 3.64
CA GLY A 42 1.52 -3.75 4.92
C GLY A 42 2.72 -2.82 5.12
N VAL A 43 3.57 -2.64 4.11
CA VAL A 43 4.67 -1.65 4.18
C VAL A 43 4.07 -0.23 4.12
N PRO A 44 4.32 0.64 5.13
CA PRO A 44 3.88 2.03 5.10
C PRO A 44 4.53 2.81 3.94
N ASN A 45 3.85 3.83 3.42
CA ASN A 45 4.31 4.54 2.21
C ASN A 45 5.60 5.33 2.44
N GLU A 46 5.83 5.80 3.68
CA GLU A 46 7.05 6.51 4.07
C GLU A 46 8.32 5.64 4.00
N PHE A 47 8.17 4.31 4.04
CA PHE A 47 9.29 3.37 3.96
C PHE A 47 9.38 2.64 2.61
N LYS A 48 8.55 3.01 1.63
CA LYS A 48 8.62 2.46 0.28
C LYS A 48 9.69 3.17 -0.54
N LEU A 49 10.39 2.43 -1.38
CA LEU A 49 11.35 2.94 -2.37
C LEU A 49 10.68 3.36 -3.67
N VAL A 50 9.70 2.56 -4.13
CA VAL A 50 9.10 2.72 -5.46
C VAL A 50 7.59 2.69 -5.35
N ASP A 51 6.95 3.62 -6.06
CA ASP A 51 5.50 3.63 -6.21
C ASP A 51 5.06 2.46 -7.11
N GLN A 52 4.13 1.65 -6.59
CA GLN A 52 3.48 0.59 -7.36
C GLN A 52 2.73 1.16 -8.56
N ILE A 53 2.16 2.36 -8.42
CA ILE A 53 1.33 2.98 -9.46
C ILE A 53 2.24 3.56 -10.55
N ALA A 54 3.19 4.44 -10.20
CA ALA A 54 4.10 5.04 -11.18
C ALA A 54 4.87 3.99 -12.01
N ALA A 55 5.42 2.95 -11.36
CA ALA A 55 6.16 1.91 -12.08
C ALA A 55 5.27 0.99 -12.94
N GLY A 56 3.96 0.94 -12.67
CA GLY A 56 2.97 0.33 -13.57
C GLY A 56 2.78 1.12 -14.88
N PHE A 57 2.99 2.45 -14.84
CA PHE A 57 2.89 3.35 -15.99
C PHE A 57 4.20 3.53 -16.77
N GLU A 58 5.37 3.27 -16.16
CA GLU A 58 6.68 3.40 -16.82
C GLU A 58 6.99 2.26 -17.82
N ASN A 59 6.35 1.10 -17.70
CA ASN A 59 6.49 0.02 -18.68
C ASN A 59 5.70 0.36 -19.95
N LEU A 60 6.30 0.22 -21.14
CA LEU A 60 5.70 0.56 -22.45
C LEU A 60 4.17 0.38 -22.45
N PRO A 61 3.39 1.39 -22.91
CA PRO A 61 1.94 1.41 -22.75
C PRO A 61 1.23 0.16 -23.30
N LEU A 62 1.83 -0.54 -24.27
CA LEU A 62 1.31 -1.80 -24.82
C LEU A 62 1.57 -3.04 -23.93
N ILE A 63 2.68 -3.10 -23.19
CA ILE A 63 3.03 -4.26 -22.33
C ILE A 63 2.37 -4.12 -20.95
N SER A 64 2.31 -2.91 -20.41
CA SER A 64 1.58 -2.57 -19.18
C SER A 64 0.07 -2.86 -19.31
N ALA A 65 -0.53 -2.53 -20.46
CA ALA A 65 -1.94 -2.80 -20.74
C ALA A 65 -2.28 -4.30 -20.83
N LEU A 66 -1.32 -5.14 -21.24
CA LEU A 66 -1.57 -6.57 -21.45
C LEU A 66 -1.31 -7.42 -20.20
N PHE A 67 -0.37 -7.03 -19.33
CA PHE A 67 0.00 -7.78 -18.12
C PHE A 67 0.38 -6.90 -16.91
N PRO A 68 -0.59 -6.21 -16.26
CA PRO A 68 -0.30 -5.31 -15.13
C PRO A 68 0.18 -6.02 -13.85
N VAL A 69 0.00 -7.35 -13.77
CA VAL A 69 0.17 -8.10 -12.52
C VAL A 69 1.64 -8.40 -12.19
N THR A 70 2.51 -8.57 -13.19
CA THR A 70 3.90 -9.03 -12.97
C THR A 70 4.83 -7.92 -12.45
N PRO A 71 4.83 -6.69 -13.00
CA PRO A 71 5.71 -5.61 -12.52
C PRO A 71 5.37 -5.23 -11.06
N ASN A 72 4.08 -5.09 -10.76
CA ASN A 72 3.59 -4.66 -9.45
C ASN A 72 3.99 -5.62 -8.33
N LYS A 73 4.01 -6.93 -8.59
CA LYS A 73 4.46 -7.94 -7.62
C LYS A 73 5.95 -7.84 -7.28
N ASN A 74 6.78 -7.49 -8.25
CA ASN A 74 8.23 -7.35 -8.03
C ASN A 74 8.52 -6.10 -7.18
N ILE A 75 7.81 -5.00 -7.41
CA ILE A 75 7.92 -3.76 -6.64
C ILE A 75 7.52 -3.99 -5.17
N ASP A 76 6.43 -4.72 -4.93
CA ASP A 76 6.00 -5.06 -3.56
C ASP A 76 7.05 -5.86 -2.80
N ARG A 77 7.71 -6.79 -3.48
CA ARG A 77 8.80 -7.57 -2.90
C ARG A 77 10.03 -6.72 -2.59
N ILE A 78 10.39 -5.78 -3.46
CA ILE A 78 11.51 -4.85 -3.24
C ILE A 78 11.22 -3.95 -2.04
N ASN A 79 10.03 -3.33 -1.99
CA ASN A 79 9.60 -2.47 -0.89
C ASN A 79 9.59 -3.24 0.44
N TYR A 80 9.14 -4.50 0.42
CA TYR A 80 9.16 -5.36 1.60
C TYR A 80 10.58 -5.68 2.09
N ILE A 81 11.50 -6.04 1.20
CA ILE A 81 12.89 -6.33 1.57
C ILE A 81 13.54 -5.07 2.14
N HIS A 82 13.36 -3.92 1.50
CA HIS A 82 13.91 -2.64 1.96
C HIS A 82 13.43 -2.25 3.36
N TYR A 83 12.13 -2.37 3.61
CA TYR A 83 11.56 -2.11 4.93
C TYR A 83 12.15 -3.04 6.01
N ASN A 84 12.31 -4.33 5.70
CA ASN A 84 12.92 -5.28 6.64
C ASN A 84 14.42 -5.01 6.86
N VAL A 85 15.15 -4.56 5.84
CA VAL A 85 16.56 -4.16 5.96
C VAL A 85 16.69 -2.91 6.84
N GLN A 86 15.80 -1.93 6.71
CA GLN A 86 15.74 -0.77 7.60
C GLN A 86 15.50 -1.19 9.06
N LYS A 87 14.50 -2.06 9.30
CA LYS A 87 14.18 -2.58 10.64
C LYS A 87 15.35 -3.38 11.22
N LEU A 88 16.04 -4.18 10.40
CA LEU A 88 17.23 -4.92 10.79
C LEU A 88 18.39 -3.97 11.13
N SER A 89 18.61 -2.92 10.34
CA SER A 89 19.68 -1.94 10.58
C SER A 89 19.49 -1.22 11.91
N ASN A 90 18.27 -0.76 12.20
CA ASN A 90 17.94 -0.06 13.44
C ASN A 90 18.18 -0.97 14.66
N ARG A 91 17.69 -2.22 14.61
CA ARG A 91 17.94 -3.22 15.66
C ARG A 91 19.41 -3.57 15.81
N THR A 92 20.13 -3.75 14.70
CA THR A 92 21.55 -4.08 14.72
C THR A 92 22.36 -2.94 15.34
N ARG A 93 22.00 -1.69 15.04
CA ARG A 93 22.61 -0.51 15.66
C ARG A 93 22.47 -0.55 17.18
N ASP A 94 21.27 -0.80 17.70
CA ASP A 94 21.03 -0.80 19.15
C ASP A 94 21.73 -1.99 19.84
N ALA A 95 21.69 -3.17 19.21
CA ALA A 95 22.41 -4.35 19.69
C ALA A 95 23.93 -4.13 19.74
N VAL A 96 24.53 -3.55 18.69
CA VAL A 96 25.97 -3.26 18.62
C VAL A 96 26.35 -2.17 19.62
N MET A 97 25.50 -1.16 19.81
CA MET A 97 25.72 -0.12 20.82
C MET A 97 25.78 -0.72 22.22
N GLY A 98 24.77 -1.51 22.62
CA GLY A 98 24.75 -2.18 23.91
C GLY A 98 25.94 -3.12 24.13
N LEU A 99 26.33 -3.87 23.09
CA LEU A 99 27.51 -4.73 23.14
C LEU A 99 28.80 -3.91 23.34
N SER A 100 28.93 -2.78 22.65
CA SER A 100 30.12 -1.92 22.74
C SER A 100 30.30 -1.34 24.14
N GLU A 101 29.21 -0.89 24.77
CA GLU A 101 29.21 -0.37 26.14
C GLU A 101 29.58 -1.45 27.16
N GLN A 102 29.02 -2.65 27.03
CA GLN A 102 29.35 -3.78 27.88
C GLN A 102 30.81 -4.20 27.71
N LEU A 103 31.33 -4.22 26.48
CA LEU A 103 32.71 -4.61 26.20
C LEU A 103 33.71 -3.61 26.80
N ALA A 104 33.45 -2.31 26.69
CA ALA A 104 34.29 -1.27 27.28
C ALA A 104 34.34 -1.36 28.82
N ALA A 105 33.19 -1.58 29.47
CA ALA A 105 33.15 -1.75 30.91
C ALA A 105 33.86 -3.05 31.36
N THR A 106 33.68 -4.14 30.61
CA THR A 106 34.27 -5.45 30.95
C THR A 106 35.79 -5.46 30.73
N SER A 107 36.28 -4.82 29.67
CA SER A 107 37.73 -4.70 29.42
C SER A 107 38.43 -3.87 30.49
N LEU A 108 37.81 -2.76 30.92
CA LEU A 108 38.31 -1.94 32.01
C LEU A 108 38.35 -2.72 33.33
N MET A 109 37.29 -3.48 33.65
CA MET A 109 37.25 -4.33 34.83
C MET A 109 38.34 -5.42 34.79
N ALA A 110 38.54 -6.07 33.64
CA ALA A 110 39.58 -7.07 33.45
C ALA A 110 40.99 -6.47 33.67
N PHE A 111 41.23 -5.26 33.16
CA PHE A 111 42.50 -4.54 33.37
C PHE A 111 42.74 -4.21 34.86
N GLN A 112 41.72 -3.69 35.55
CA GLN A 112 41.81 -3.40 36.99
C GLN A 112 42.07 -4.67 37.81
N ASN A 113 41.38 -5.76 37.50
CA ASN A 113 41.59 -7.05 38.16
C ASN A 113 43.02 -7.56 37.96
N ARG A 114 43.58 -7.40 36.75
CA ARG A 114 44.96 -7.79 36.45
C ARG A 114 45.97 -6.98 37.25
N LEU A 115 45.81 -5.66 37.33
CA LEU A 115 46.69 -4.80 38.11
C LEU A 115 46.69 -5.18 39.60
N ALA A 116 45.52 -5.47 40.15
CA ALA A 116 45.40 -5.94 41.54
C ALA A 116 46.09 -7.29 41.76
N LEU A 117 45.90 -8.25 40.84
CA LEU A 117 46.55 -9.56 40.91
C LEU A 117 48.08 -9.46 40.73
N ASP A 118 48.56 -8.57 39.86
CA ASP A 118 50.00 -8.32 39.68
C ASP A 118 50.62 -7.73 40.96
N MET A 119 49.92 -6.85 41.67
CA MET A 119 50.36 -6.32 42.95
C MET A 119 50.41 -7.41 44.04
N LEU A 120 49.41 -8.29 44.09
CA LEU A 120 49.36 -9.41 45.03
C LEU A 120 50.42 -10.48 44.73
N LEU A 121 50.76 -10.68 43.46
CA LEU A 121 51.74 -11.66 42.99
C LEU A 121 53.12 -11.03 42.74
N ALA A 122 53.39 -9.82 43.26
CA ALA A 122 54.64 -9.12 43.01
C ALA A 122 55.88 -9.95 43.40
N GLU A 123 55.83 -10.69 44.51
CA GLU A 123 56.91 -11.60 44.95
C GLU A 123 57.12 -12.80 44.01
N LYS A 124 56.10 -13.17 43.23
CA LYS A 124 56.13 -14.28 42.27
C LYS A 124 56.34 -13.79 40.83
N GLY A 125 56.61 -12.50 40.62
CA GLY A 125 56.79 -11.91 39.29
C GLY A 125 55.49 -11.53 38.57
N GLY A 126 54.37 -11.44 39.29
CA GLY A 126 53.05 -11.08 38.75
C GLY A 126 52.30 -12.23 38.10
N VAL A 127 51.14 -11.91 37.51
CA VAL A 127 50.30 -12.83 36.73
C VAL A 127 51.07 -13.38 35.53
N CYS A 128 51.90 -12.55 34.89
CA CYS A 128 52.66 -12.94 33.70
C CYS A 128 53.72 -14.03 33.97
N ALA A 129 54.40 -13.99 35.11
CA ALA A 129 55.36 -15.02 35.48
C ALA A 129 54.70 -16.39 35.76
N MET A 130 53.45 -16.41 36.22
CA MET A 130 52.70 -17.64 36.47
C MET A 130 52.16 -18.30 35.19
N PHE A 131 51.68 -17.49 34.24
CA PHE A 131 51.06 -17.98 33.00
C PHE A 131 52.03 -18.03 31.80
N GLY A 132 53.24 -17.48 31.95
CA GLY A 132 54.27 -17.46 30.91
C GLY A 132 53.75 -16.88 29.59
N ASP A 133 54.00 -17.60 28.50
CA ASP A 133 53.64 -17.18 27.13
C ASP A 133 52.13 -16.98 26.91
N GLN A 134 51.26 -17.56 27.76
CA GLN A 134 49.81 -17.41 27.64
C GLN A 134 49.29 -16.07 28.18
N CYS A 135 50.12 -15.27 28.85
CA CYS A 135 49.67 -14.09 29.58
C CYS A 135 49.57 -12.81 28.73
N CYS A 136 50.18 -12.78 27.55
CA CYS A 136 50.35 -11.60 26.70
C CYS A 136 49.20 -11.38 25.71
N THR A 137 47.95 -11.60 26.13
CA THR A 137 46.80 -11.32 25.28
C THR A 137 46.53 -9.81 25.22
N PHE A 138 46.84 -9.17 24.10
CA PHE A 138 46.52 -7.76 23.87
C PHE A 138 45.01 -7.60 23.68
N ILE A 139 44.37 -6.77 24.50
CA ILE A 139 42.95 -6.41 24.34
C ILE A 139 42.89 -5.15 23.45
N PRO A 140 42.43 -5.25 22.19
CA PRO A 140 42.34 -4.10 21.32
C PRO A 140 41.28 -3.11 21.82
N ASN A 141 41.60 -1.82 21.84
CA ASN A 141 40.66 -0.76 22.23
C ASN A 141 39.72 -0.38 21.07
N ASN A 142 38.95 -1.36 20.59
CA ASN A 142 38.03 -1.16 19.47
C ASN A 142 36.84 -0.25 19.79
N THR A 143 36.58 0.03 21.06
CA THR A 143 35.50 0.91 21.54
C THR A 143 35.94 2.36 21.71
N ALA A 144 37.21 2.69 21.43
CA ALA A 144 37.67 4.08 21.39
C ALA A 144 36.89 4.92 20.35
N PRO A 145 36.87 6.27 20.44
CA PRO A 145 36.18 7.13 19.47
C PRO A 145 36.59 6.91 18.00
N ASP A 146 37.83 6.48 17.78
CA ASP A 146 38.46 6.12 16.50
C ASP A 146 38.59 4.60 16.30
N GLY A 147 38.03 3.81 17.22
CA GLY A 147 38.06 2.35 17.21
C GLY A 147 37.21 1.75 16.09
N SER A 148 37.46 0.46 15.80
CA SER A 148 36.75 -0.23 14.72
C SER A 148 35.25 -0.36 14.96
N VAL A 149 34.82 -0.57 16.21
CA VAL A 149 33.41 -0.78 16.57
C VAL A 149 32.63 0.54 16.49
N THR A 150 33.21 1.64 16.98
CA THR A 150 32.59 2.97 16.90
C THR A 150 32.48 3.44 15.45
N LYS A 151 33.51 3.21 14.62
CA LYS A 151 33.47 3.50 13.18
C LYS A 151 32.42 2.66 12.45
N ALA A 152 32.32 1.37 12.75
CA ALA A 152 31.28 0.50 12.19
C ALA A 152 29.88 0.95 12.61
N LEU A 153 29.69 1.35 13.86
CA LEU A 153 28.42 1.89 14.36
C LEU A 153 28.06 3.22 13.70
N ALA A 154 29.03 4.09 13.46
CA ALA A 154 28.83 5.33 12.70
C ALA A 154 28.43 5.04 11.25
N GLY A 155 29.07 4.06 10.61
CA GLY A 155 28.70 3.59 9.27
C GLY A 155 27.28 3.03 9.21
N LEU A 156 26.88 2.22 10.20
CA LEU A 156 25.52 1.70 10.31
C LEU A 156 24.48 2.81 10.49
N LYS A 157 24.77 3.82 11.31
CA LYS A 157 23.90 5.00 11.45
C LYS A 157 23.77 5.78 10.15
N ALA A 158 24.89 6.04 9.47
CA ALA A 158 24.89 6.74 8.20
C ALA A 158 24.09 5.98 7.14
N LEU A 159 24.29 4.66 7.03
CA LEU A 159 23.52 3.80 6.14
C LEU A 159 22.02 3.83 6.48
N SER A 160 21.65 3.73 7.76
CA SER A 160 20.26 3.80 8.18
C SER A 160 19.61 5.13 7.81
N ASN A 161 20.33 6.24 7.95
CA ASN A 161 19.82 7.56 7.58
C ASN A 161 19.67 7.68 6.06
N MET A 162 20.67 7.26 5.29
CA MET A 162 20.60 7.25 3.82
C MET A 162 19.42 6.42 3.32
N MET A 163 19.21 5.21 3.87
CA MET A 163 18.07 4.38 3.49
C MET A 163 16.72 5.02 3.84
N ALA A 164 16.66 5.81 4.92
CA ALA A 164 15.44 6.54 5.30
C ALA A 164 15.21 7.77 4.41
N GLU A 165 16.27 8.46 3.99
CA GLU A 165 16.22 9.59 3.04
C GLU A 165 15.84 9.14 1.62
N ASP A 166 16.35 7.98 1.18
CA ASP A 166 15.98 7.33 -0.10
C ASP A 166 14.60 6.67 -0.05
N SER A 167 13.95 6.64 1.11
CA SER A 167 12.58 6.14 1.27
C SER A 167 11.58 7.29 1.24
N GLY A 168 10.39 6.99 0.77
CA GLY A 168 9.32 7.97 0.64
C GLY A 168 8.80 7.94 -0.77
N VAL A 169 7.71 7.22 -0.97
CA VAL A 169 6.98 7.31 -2.23
C VAL A 169 6.15 8.58 -2.18
N GLU A 170 6.71 9.66 -2.75
CA GLU A 170 5.91 10.79 -3.17
C GLU A 170 5.42 10.53 -4.58
N SER A 171 4.10 10.47 -4.76
CA SER A 171 3.57 10.29 -6.11
C SER A 171 3.81 11.59 -6.88
N PRO A 172 4.38 11.57 -8.11
CA PRO A 172 4.72 12.79 -8.86
C PRO A 172 3.53 13.73 -9.08
N LEU A 173 2.33 13.14 -9.13
CA LEU A 173 1.07 13.89 -9.21
C LEU A 173 0.72 14.57 -7.88
N GLU A 174 0.98 13.93 -6.75
CA GLU A 174 0.75 14.52 -5.43
C GLU A 174 1.77 15.61 -5.10
N GLU A 175 3.04 15.48 -5.50
CA GLU A 175 4.04 16.57 -5.39
C GLU A 175 3.63 17.80 -6.22
N TRP A 176 3.27 17.61 -7.50
CA TRP A 176 2.80 18.71 -8.33
C TRP A 176 1.54 19.36 -7.74
N PHE A 177 0.60 18.54 -7.25
CA PHE A 177 -0.65 19.02 -6.71
C PHE A 177 -0.49 19.70 -5.34
N THR A 178 0.38 19.19 -4.48
CA THR A 178 0.76 19.83 -3.21
C THR A 178 1.56 21.11 -3.47
N GLY A 179 2.40 21.16 -4.50
CA GLY A 179 3.09 22.37 -4.95
C GLY A 179 2.13 23.48 -5.41
N MET A 180 1.10 23.12 -6.20
CA MET A 180 0.11 24.09 -6.68
C MET A 180 -0.93 24.51 -5.64
N PHE A 181 -1.42 23.57 -4.83
CA PHE A 181 -2.57 23.80 -3.93
C PHE A 181 -2.20 23.84 -2.44
N GLY A 182 -0.96 23.48 -2.08
CA GLY A 182 -0.42 23.55 -0.72
C GLY A 182 -1.35 22.90 0.30
N LYS A 183 -1.71 23.67 1.34
CA LYS A 183 -2.59 23.25 2.43
C LYS A 183 -4.03 22.95 1.98
N TRP A 184 -4.45 23.41 0.79
CA TRP A 184 -5.81 23.22 0.26
C TRP A 184 -5.97 21.93 -0.55
N LYS A 185 -4.94 21.06 -0.60
CA LYS A 185 -4.98 19.83 -1.41
C LYS A 185 -6.23 18.99 -1.16
N SER A 186 -6.61 18.80 0.10
CA SER A 186 -7.74 17.93 0.47
C SER A 186 -9.08 18.45 -0.08
N PHE A 187 -9.28 19.78 -0.02
CA PHE A 187 -10.47 20.43 -0.57
C PHE A 187 -10.52 20.34 -2.09
N MET A 188 -9.38 20.56 -2.76
CA MET A 188 -9.31 20.50 -4.22
C MET A 188 -9.48 19.08 -4.74
N MET A 189 -8.93 18.07 -4.08
CA MET A 189 -9.11 16.66 -4.47
C MET A 189 -10.59 16.25 -4.41
N SER A 190 -11.30 16.66 -3.35
CA SER A 190 -12.73 16.43 -3.22
C SER A 190 -13.55 17.12 -4.33
N LEU A 191 -13.18 18.36 -4.69
CA LEU A 191 -13.82 19.10 -5.77
C LEU A 191 -13.62 18.42 -7.14
N PHE A 192 -12.40 18.00 -7.47
CA PHE A 192 -12.12 17.30 -8.73
C PHE A 192 -12.87 15.97 -8.82
N MET A 193 -12.93 15.20 -7.73
CA MET A 193 -13.71 13.95 -7.70
C MET A 193 -15.20 14.21 -7.92
N SER A 194 -15.75 15.25 -7.30
CA SER A 194 -17.16 15.65 -7.49
C SER A 194 -17.45 16.04 -8.94
N VAL A 195 -16.58 16.86 -9.54
CA VAL A 195 -16.72 17.29 -10.95
C VAL A 195 -16.57 16.11 -11.91
N ALA A 196 -15.64 15.19 -11.66
CA ALA A 196 -15.42 14.00 -12.47
C ALA A 196 -16.63 13.05 -12.45
N VAL A 197 -17.23 12.84 -11.27
CA VAL A 197 -18.46 12.04 -11.15
C VAL A 197 -19.62 12.72 -11.88
N PHE A 198 -19.78 14.03 -11.69
CA PHE A 198 -20.85 14.79 -12.34
C PHE A 198 -20.72 14.78 -13.88
N SER A 199 -19.49 14.96 -14.40
CA SER A 199 -19.24 14.90 -15.83
C SER A 199 -19.46 13.50 -16.40
N ALA A 200 -19.06 12.44 -15.69
CA ALA A 200 -19.32 11.06 -16.08
C ALA A 200 -20.83 10.77 -16.18
N ILE A 201 -21.63 11.28 -15.23
CA ILE A 201 -23.09 11.17 -15.25
C ILE A 201 -23.67 11.92 -16.46
N LEU A 202 -23.21 13.15 -16.73
CA LEU A 202 -23.66 13.94 -17.87
C LEU A 202 -23.30 13.30 -19.20
N ILE A 203 -22.09 12.74 -19.33
CA ILE A 203 -21.65 12.04 -20.54
C ILE A 203 -22.48 10.78 -20.74
N THR A 204 -22.68 9.96 -19.70
CA THR A 204 -23.47 8.73 -19.78
C THR A 204 -24.95 9.03 -20.10
N CYS A 205 -25.52 10.05 -19.46
CA CYS A 205 -26.88 10.49 -19.73
C CYS A 205 -27.01 11.08 -21.14
N GLY A 206 -26.03 11.87 -21.59
CA GLY A 206 -26.01 12.45 -22.92
C GLY A 206 -25.86 11.40 -24.03
N CYS A 207 -24.91 10.47 -23.88
CA CYS A 207 -24.61 9.48 -24.91
C CYS A 207 -25.60 8.31 -24.93
N CYS A 208 -26.21 7.94 -23.80
CA CYS A 208 -27.14 6.82 -23.74
C CYS A 208 -28.61 7.26 -23.72
N CYS A 209 -28.98 8.31 -22.98
CA CYS A 209 -30.39 8.66 -22.81
C CYS A 209 -30.94 9.42 -24.02
N ILE A 210 -30.16 10.31 -24.65
CA ILE A 210 -30.62 11.10 -25.80
C ILE A 210 -30.97 10.21 -27.02
N PRO A 211 -30.10 9.29 -27.50
CA PRO A 211 -30.46 8.42 -28.62
C PRO A 211 -31.55 7.40 -28.26
N CYS A 212 -31.57 6.89 -27.02
CA CYS A 212 -32.62 5.97 -26.57
C CYS A 212 -34.00 6.65 -26.53
N MET A 213 -34.10 7.87 -25.99
CA MET A 213 -35.34 8.64 -25.96
C MET A 213 -35.83 8.97 -27.38
N ARG A 214 -34.92 9.38 -28.28
CA ARG A 214 -35.25 9.61 -29.70
C ARG A 214 -35.79 8.34 -30.36
N ALA A 215 -35.15 7.20 -30.15
CA ALA A 215 -35.57 5.92 -30.70
C ALA A 215 -36.95 5.48 -30.17
N LEU A 216 -37.22 5.70 -28.89
CA LEU A 216 -38.52 5.37 -28.28
C LEU A 216 -39.64 6.29 -28.79
N ILE A 217 -39.41 7.61 -28.88
CA ILE A 217 -40.40 8.56 -29.41
C ILE A 217 -40.76 8.23 -30.86
N VAL A 218 -39.76 7.96 -31.71
CA VAL A 218 -40.01 7.58 -33.12
C VAL A 218 -40.79 6.26 -33.20
N ARG A 219 -40.50 5.28 -32.33
CA ARG A 219 -41.25 4.02 -32.28
C ARG A 219 -42.71 4.23 -31.83
N LEU A 220 -42.96 5.14 -30.89
CA LEU A 220 -44.32 5.47 -30.44
C LEU A 220 -45.12 6.20 -31.52
N ILE A 221 -44.51 7.16 -32.22
CA ILE A 221 -45.14 7.85 -33.36
C ILE A 221 -45.48 6.86 -34.47
N ASN A 222 -44.53 6.00 -34.86
CA ASN A 222 -44.78 5.00 -35.90
C ASN A 222 -45.90 4.03 -35.51
N ARG A 223 -45.97 3.60 -34.24
CA ARG A 223 -47.07 2.74 -33.76
C ARG A 223 -48.42 3.44 -33.78
N ALA A 224 -48.48 4.72 -33.40
CA ALA A 224 -49.73 5.49 -33.43
C ALA A 224 -50.22 5.69 -34.87
N VAL A 225 -49.32 6.04 -35.78
CA VAL A 225 -49.64 6.23 -37.21
C VAL A 225 -50.06 4.91 -37.87
N SER A 226 -49.38 3.80 -37.58
CA SER A 226 -49.77 2.48 -38.12
C SER A 226 -51.12 1.99 -37.56
N ALA A 227 -51.42 2.28 -36.30
CA ALA A 227 -52.72 1.94 -35.71
C ALA A 227 -53.86 2.74 -36.36
N GLU A 228 -53.64 4.03 -36.63
CA GLU A 228 -54.59 4.88 -37.34
C GLU A 228 -54.77 4.44 -38.80
N SER A 229 -53.70 4.06 -39.50
CA SER A 229 -53.80 3.56 -40.87
C SER A 229 -54.56 2.24 -40.97
N ASP A 230 -54.36 1.31 -40.04
CA ASP A 230 -55.08 0.03 -40.02
C ASP A 230 -56.58 0.23 -39.72
N GLN A 231 -56.93 1.13 -38.79
CA GLN A 231 -58.34 1.46 -38.53
C GLN A 231 -59.02 2.14 -39.72
N ASN A 232 -58.33 3.09 -40.36
CA ASN A 232 -58.86 3.79 -41.54
C ASN A 232 -59.03 2.84 -42.74
N LEU A 233 -58.10 1.89 -42.93
CA LEU A 233 -58.19 0.89 -43.99
C LEU A 233 -59.33 -0.11 -43.73
N GLN A 234 -59.51 -0.57 -42.49
CA GLN A 234 -60.62 -1.44 -42.11
C GLN A 234 -61.98 -0.75 -42.30
N MET A 235 -62.10 0.53 -41.94
CA MET A 235 -63.32 1.31 -42.11
C MET A 235 -63.64 1.53 -43.60
N LEU A 236 -62.62 1.83 -44.43
CA LEU A 236 -62.79 1.99 -45.87
C LEU A 236 -63.25 0.69 -46.54
N LEU A 237 -62.65 -0.45 -46.19
CA LEU A 237 -63.02 -1.75 -46.76
C LEU A 237 -64.46 -2.16 -46.44
N LEU A 238 -64.94 -1.87 -45.23
CA LEU A 238 -66.34 -2.12 -44.86
C LEU A 238 -67.30 -1.23 -45.64
N SER A 239 -66.99 0.06 -45.80
CA SER A 239 -67.85 0.97 -46.58
C SER A 239 -67.88 0.60 -48.07
N THR A 240 -66.75 0.20 -48.64
CA THR A 240 -66.72 -0.26 -50.05
C THR A 240 -67.45 -1.59 -50.21
N GLY A 241 -67.36 -2.49 -49.23
CA GLY A 241 -68.08 -3.77 -49.24
C GLY A 241 -69.59 -3.63 -49.11
N GLU A 242 -70.08 -2.73 -48.25
CA GLU A 242 -71.52 -2.42 -48.16
C GLU A 242 -72.05 -1.80 -49.46
N GLN A 243 -71.24 -0.95 -50.11
CA GLN A 243 -71.64 -0.29 -51.34
C GLN A 243 -71.72 -1.26 -52.54
N GLU A 244 -70.76 -2.20 -52.64
CA GLU A 244 -70.83 -3.27 -53.65
C GLU A 244 -72.00 -4.23 -53.43
N LEU A 245 -72.36 -4.52 -52.17
CA LEU A 245 -73.52 -5.36 -51.86
C LEU A 245 -74.84 -4.67 -52.26
N ASN A 246 -74.98 -3.39 -51.94
CA ASN A 246 -76.16 -2.60 -52.30
C ASN A 246 -76.32 -2.47 -53.83
N ASP A 247 -75.22 -2.22 -54.56
CA ASP A 247 -75.23 -2.14 -56.02
C ASP A 247 -75.57 -3.49 -56.68
N TYR A 248 -75.18 -4.62 -56.07
CA TYR A 248 -75.53 -5.96 -56.54
C TYR A 248 -77.02 -6.25 -56.32
N GLU A 249 -77.54 -5.93 -55.14
CA GLU A 249 -78.95 -6.14 -54.78
C GLU A 249 -79.87 -5.27 -55.65
N GLU A 250 -79.47 -4.03 -55.96
CA GLU A 250 -80.21 -3.15 -56.88
C GLU A 250 -80.21 -3.66 -58.32
N ARG A 251 -79.10 -4.24 -58.81
CA ARG A 251 -79.06 -4.88 -60.15
C ARG A 251 -79.91 -6.13 -60.22
N GLU A 252 -79.92 -6.96 -59.19
CA GLU A 252 -80.74 -8.17 -59.15
C GLU A 252 -82.23 -7.82 -59.10
N LEU A 253 -82.60 -6.77 -58.36
CA LEU A 253 -83.97 -6.26 -58.34
C LEU A 253 -84.40 -5.74 -59.72
N ASN A 254 -83.56 -4.94 -60.38
CA ASN A 254 -83.87 -4.40 -61.72
C ASN A 254 -84.00 -5.50 -62.78
N ASN A 255 -83.12 -6.50 -62.77
CA ASN A 255 -83.21 -7.65 -63.69
C ASN A 255 -84.48 -8.48 -63.43
N ASN A 256 -84.88 -8.67 -62.17
CA ASN A 256 -86.11 -9.38 -61.84
C ASN A 256 -87.37 -8.60 -62.26
N VAL A 257 -87.35 -7.27 -62.13
CA VAL A 257 -88.44 -6.41 -62.61
C VAL A 257 -88.54 -6.44 -64.13
N GLU A 258 -87.41 -6.36 -64.85
CA GLU A 258 -87.38 -6.40 -66.31
C GLU A 258 -87.87 -7.76 -66.87
N ASN A 259 -87.49 -8.87 -66.23
CA ASN A 259 -88.01 -10.21 -66.57
C ASN A 259 -89.52 -10.37 -66.32
N VAL A 260 -90.12 -9.61 -65.40
CA VAL A 260 -91.58 -9.63 -65.16
C VAL A 260 -92.33 -8.86 -66.25
N TYR A 261 -91.74 -7.80 -66.82
CA TYR A 261 -92.36 -7.03 -67.89
C TYR A 261 -92.28 -7.71 -69.27
N GLU A 262 -91.35 -8.65 -69.50
CA GLU A 262 -91.31 -9.46 -70.73
C GLU A 262 -92.27 -10.68 -70.73
N MET A 263 -93.01 -10.92 -69.63
CA MET A 263 -93.96 -12.05 -69.50
C MET A 263 -95.44 -11.70 -69.72
N TYR A 264 -95.76 -10.47 -70.14
CA TYR A 264 -97.12 -10.02 -70.53
C TYR A 264 -97.13 -9.45 -71.94
#